data_AF-A0A357I2G2-F1
#
_entry.id   AF-A0A357I2G2-F1
#
_cell.length_a   1.000
_cell.length_b   1.000
_cell.length_c   1.000
_cell.angle_alpha   90.00
_cell.angle_beta   90.00
_cell.angle_gamma   90.00
#
_symmetry.space_group_name_H-M   'P 1'
#
loop_
_entity.id
_entity.type
_entity.pdbx_description
1 polymer ?
#
loop_
_entity_poly.entity_id
_entity_poly.type
_entity_poly.pdbx_seq_one_letter_code
_entity_poly.pdbx_strand_id
1 'polypeptide(L)'
;MVKEFGPKVKNWFTINEIVAFTRRAYSMERNAPGIICDTKTINQTYHHALLCHGHAVQAVRKFGQPGSLVGLVDNPLVPIPITDSDADIEAARACFIQDSIRVLDPLYKGEYTTEYIQEFGAESLPDVEAGDFKLITEKCDLVGLNIYWGYYVRAGKDGHAERLPFPPDFPAASVDWLKVTPESLYWGPRHIRDIYGDQPIYIAENGCGYHDEPLNENGECLDIQRRDLVRSYLKELHRAIQDGVDVRGYFLWSFMDNFEWGEGYGIRFGITHMDYSTLKRTPRLSAYWYSKVIQTNALY
;
A
#
# COMPACT_ATOMS: atom_id res chain seq x y z
N MET A 1 -8.30 -13.07 19.23
CA MET A 1 -7.12 -12.22 18.97
C MET A 1 -6.97 -11.11 19.99
N VAL A 2 -7.78 -10.04 19.97
CA VAL A 2 -7.57 -8.88 20.85
C VAL A 2 -7.57 -9.23 22.34
N LYS A 3 -8.54 -10.01 22.83
CA LYS A 3 -8.56 -10.42 24.26
C LYS A 3 -7.29 -11.14 24.71
N GLU A 4 -6.76 -12.00 23.85
CA GLU A 4 -5.62 -12.87 24.17
C GLU A 4 -4.29 -12.09 24.09
N PHE A 5 -4.13 -11.29 23.04
CA PHE A 5 -2.87 -10.61 22.74
C PHE A 5 -2.84 -9.13 23.13
N GLY A 6 -3.96 -8.54 23.53
CA GLY A 6 -4.09 -7.14 23.95
C GLY A 6 -3.03 -6.68 24.96
N PRO A 7 -2.67 -7.49 25.99
CA PRO A 7 -1.59 -7.13 26.90
C PRO A 7 -0.20 -6.96 26.26
N LYS A 8 0.02 -7.51 25.06
CA LYS A 8 1.31 -7.51 24.35
C LYS A 8 1.32 -6.68 23.06
N VAL A 9 0.16 -6.56 22.40
CA VAL A 9 0.02 -5.88 21.11
C VAL A 9 -0.66 -4.53 21.30
N LYS A 10 0.09 -3.48 20.97
CA LYS A 10 -0.35 -2.07 21.11
C LYS A 10 -0.85 -1.46 19.82
N ASN A 11 -0.43 -1.98 18.67
CA ASN A 11 -0.78 -1.43 17.35
C ASN A 11 -1.43 -2.54 16.53
N TRP A 12 -2.58 -2.25 15.94
CA TRP A 12 -3.41 -3.21 15.25
C TRP A 12 -3.70 -2.73 13.83
N PHE A 13 -3.14 -3.44 12.85
CA PHE A 13 -3.69 -3.41 11.51
C PHE A 13 -4.79 -4.46 11.41
N THR A 14 -5.96 -4.04 10.94
CA THR A 14 -7.17 -4.85 10.88
C THR A 14 -7.18 -5.76 9.65
N ILE A 15 -6.97 -5.16 8.48
CA ILE A 15 -7.00 -5.80 7.16
C ILE A 15 -5.86 -5.22 6.33
N ASN A 16 -5.21 -6.08 5.54
CA ASN A 16 -4.16 -5.71 4.58
C ASN A 16 -4.71 -5.82 3.16
N GLU A 17 -4.55 -4.76 2.36
CA GLU A 17 -4.81 -4.71 0.91
C GLU A 17 -6.17 -5.30 0.49
N ILE A 18 -7.26 -4.57 0.71
CA ILE A 18 -8.60 -5.07 0.35
C ILE A 18 -8.67 -5.47 -1.12
N VAL A 19 -8.04 -4.73 -2.04
CA VAL A 19 -7.98 -5.08 -3.48
C VAL A 19 -7.45 -6.49 -3.74
N ALA A 20 -6.56 -7.01 -2.88
CA ALA A 20 -5.85 -8.27 -3.10
C ALA A 20 -6.78 -9.48 -2.98
N PHE A 21 -7.71 -9.46 -2.03
CA PHE A 21 -8.68 -10.54 -1.82
C PHE A 21 -10.10 -10.19 -2.30
N THR A 22 -10.28 -9.03 -2.93
CA THR A 22 -11.52 -8.62 -3.60
C THR A 22 -11.30 -8.58 -5.12
N ARG A 23 -11.02 -7.43 -5.73
CA ARG A 23 -10.87 -7.28 -7.18
C ARG A 23 -9.85 -8.27 -7.79
N ARG A 24 -8.66 -8.43 -7.21
CA ARG A 24 -7.64 -9.35 -7.78
C ARG A 24 -8.07 -10.83 -7.69
N ALA A 25 -8.94 -11.14 -6.73
CA ALA A 25 -9.42 -12.48 -6.46
C ALA A 25 -10.71 -12.85 -7.21
N TYR A 26 -11.55 -11.85 -7.50
CA TYR A 26 -12.89 -12.01 -8.09
C TYR A 26 -13.06 -11.38 -9.49
N SER A 27 -11.99 -10.84 -10.10
CA SER A 27 -12.04 -10.25 -11.45
C SER A 27 -10.80 -10.42 -12.33
N MET A 28 -9.66 -10.82 -11.76
CA MET A 28 -8.38 -10.88 -12.49
C MET A 28 -7.75 -12.28 -12.50
N GLU A 29 -8.35 -13.26 -11.82
CA GLU A 29 -7.78 -14.61 -11.62
C GLU A 29 -6.34 -14.60 -11.05
N ARG A 30 -5.94 -13.52 -10.37
CA ARG A 30 -4.57 -13.33 -9.88
C ARG A 30 -4.37 -13.88 -8.47
N ASN A 31 -5.38 -13.71 -7.61
CA ASN A 31 -5.34 -14.10 -6.22
C ASN A 31 -6.43 -15.14 -5.93
N ALA A 32 -6.25 -15.96 -4.89
CA ALA A 32 -7.29 -16.89 -4.47
C ALA A 32 -8.59 -16.13 -4.05
N PRO A 33 -9.79 -16.63 -4.40
CA PRO A 33 -10.05 -17.94 -5.01
C PRO A 33 -9.91 -18.00 -6.53
N GLY A 34 -9.64 -16.90 -7.22
CA GLY A 34 -9.42 -16.86 -8.67
C GLY A 34 -10.69 -17.08 -9.48
N ILE A 35 -11.81 -16.51 -9.03
CA ILE A 35 -13.12 -16.62 -9.68
C ILE A 35 -13.40 -15.30 -10.43
N ILE A 36 -14.22 -15.33 -11.47
CA ILE A 36 -14.70 -14.11 -12.14
C ILE A 36 -16.16 -13.86 -11.72
N CYS A 37 -16.43 -12.68 -11.21
CA CYS A 37 -17.75 -12.21 -10.79
C CYS A 37 -18.12 -10.89 -11.48
N ASP A 38 -19.40 -10.55 -11.45
CA ASP A 38 -19.87 -9.23 -11.89
C ASP A 38 -19.41 -8.09 -10.96
N THR A 39 -19.47 -6.85 -11.46
CA THR A 39 -19.03 -5.65 -10.73
C THR A 39 -19.78 -5.47 -9.41
N LYS A 40 -21.09 -5.76 -9.37
CA LYS A 40 -21.89 -5.67 -8.14
C LYS A 40 -21.35 -6.60 -7.06
N THR A 41 -21.10 -7.86 -7.43
CA THR A 41 -20.55 -8.87 -6.53
C THR A 41 -19.16 -8.48 -6.03
N ILE A 42 -18.29 -7.99 -6.92
CA ILE A 42 -16.96 -7.48 -6.53
C ILE A 42 -17.12 -6.34 -5.53
N ASN A 43 -17.95 -5.34 -5.83
CA ASN A 43 -18.21 -4.21 -4.94
C ASN A 43 -18.78 -4.66 -3.59
N GLN A 44 -19.63 -5.69 -3.56
CA GLN A 44 -20.13 -6.29 -2.31
C GLN A 44 -18.98 -6.87 -1.47
N THR A 45 -17.97 -7.50 -2.09
CA THR A 45 -16.81 -8.01 -1.34
C THR A 45 -16.00 -6.90 -0.68
N TYR A 46 -15.87 -5.72 -1.32
CA TYR A 46 -15.28 -4.54 -0.69
C TYR A 46 -16.10 -4.06 0.50
N HIS A 47 -17.42 -3.97 0.35
CA HIS A 47 -18.32 -3.56 1.43
C HIS A 47 -18.19 -4.46 2.66
N HIS A 48 -18.23 -5.78 2.47
CA HIS A 48 -18.05 -6.74 3.55
C HIS A 48 -16.66 -6.66 4.19
N ALA A 49 -15.60 -6.40 3.40
CA ALA A 49 -14.26 -6.20 3.96
C ALA A 49 -14.22 -4.96 4.87
N LEU A 50 -14.87 -3.87 4.48
CA LEU A 50 -14.97 -2.65 5.29
C LEU A 50 -15.82 -2.86 6.57
N LEU A 51 -16.88 -3.66 6.52
CA LEU A 51 -17.63 -4.06 7.72
C LEU A 51 -16.76 -4.90 8.67
N CYS A 52 -15.98 -5.84 8.14
CA CYS A 52 -15.00 -6.62 8.91
C CYS A 52 -13.96 -5.71 9.57
N HIS A 53 -13.48 -4.68 8.86
CA HIS A 53 -12.61 -3.65 9.44
C HIS A 53 -13.28 -2.95 10.63
N GLY A 54 -14.51 -2.44 10.46
CA GLY A 54 -15.25 -1.76 11.54
C GLY A 54 -15.46 -2.64 12.77
N HIS A 55 -15.83 -3.92 12.58
CA HIS A 55 -15.93 -4.88 13.68
C HIS A 55 -14.60 -5.12 14.39
N ALA A 56 -13.50 -5.19 13.64
CA ALA A 56 -12.17 -5.34 14.22
C ALA A 56 -11.76 -4.09 15.01
N VAL A 57 -12.08 -2.88 14.54
CA VAL A 57 -11.91 -1.62 15.30
C VAL A 57 -12.68 -1.70 16.61
N GLN A 58 -13.97 -2.04 16.59
CA GLN A 58 -14.78 -2.19 17.81
C GLN A 58 -14.20 -3.23 18.77
N ALA A 59 -13.66 -4.35 18.26
CA ALA A 59 -13.00 -5.35 19.08
C ALA A 59 -11.73 -4.80 19.77
N VAL A 60 -10.91 -4.01 19.07
CA VAL A 60 -9.74 -3.34 19.66
C VAL A 60 -10.18 -2.31 20.70
N ARG A 61 -11.21 -1.50 20.44
CA ARG A 61 -11.74 -0.54 21.41
C ARG A 61 -12.26 -1.21 22.68
N LYS A 62 -12.89 -2.37 22.55
CA LYS A 62 -13.50 -3.09 23.67
C LYS A 62 -12.51 -3.91 24.49
N PHE A 63 -11.52 -4.52 23.85
CA PHE A 63 -10.65 -5.52 24.48
C PHE A 63 -9.16 -5.20 24.43
N GLY A 64 -8.76 -4.17 23.69
CA GLY A 64 -7.39 -3.67 23.65
C GLY A 64 -7.01 -2.97 24.95
N GLN A 65 -5.70 -2.82 25.18
CA GLN A 65 -5.20 -2.04 26.31
C GLN A 65 -5.37 -0.53 26.07
N PRO A 66 -5.44 0.30 27.12
CA PRO A 66 -5.43 1.75 26.97
C PRO A 66 -4.27 2.22 26.07
N GLY A 67 -4.58 3.09 25.11
CA GLY A 67 -3.61 3.58 24.12
C GLY A 67 -3.35 2.63 22.95
N SER A 68 -4.11 1.53 22.80
CA SER A 68 -4.01 0.69 21.60
C SER A 68 -4.42 1.48 20.36
N LEU A 69 -3.56 1.48 19.34
CA LEU A 69 -3.82 2.09 18.04
C LEU A 69 -4.44 1.06 17.09
N VAL A 70 -5.39 1.48 16.26
CA VAL A 70 -5.99 0.62 15.23
C VAL A 70 -6.27 1.38 13.94
N GLY A 71 -6.05 0.69 12.82
CA GLY A 71 -6.37 1.16 11.46
C GLY A 71 -6.39 0.00 10.47
N LEU A 72 -6.67 0.29 9.20
CA LEU A 72 -6.44 -0.65 8.10
C LEU A 72 -5.16 -0.31 7.35
N VAL A 73 -4.71 -1.25 6.53
CA VAL A 73 -3.63 -1.04 5.55
C VAL A 73 -4.23 -1.18 4.16
N ASP A 74 -4.12 -0.13 3.35
CA ASP A 74 -4.55 -0.16 1.94
C ASP A 74 -3.35 -0.09 0.99
N ASN A 75 -3.53 -0.50 -0.27
CA ASN A 75 -2.48 -0.43 -1.31
C ASN A 75 -2.91 0.42 -2.51
N PRO A 76 -3.13 1.73 -2.32
CA PRO A 76 -3.57 2.59 -3.41
C PRO A 76 -2.51 2.66 -4.50
N LEU A 77 -2.96 2.75 -5.76
CA LEU A 77 -2.08 3.18 -6.84
C LEU A 77 -1.75 4.66 -6.63
N VAL A 78 -0.50 5.04 -6.88
CA VAL A 78 -0.05 6.43 -6.66
C VAL A 78 0.13 7.16 -7.99
N PRO A 79 -0.77 8.06 -8.38
CA PRO A 79 -0.54 8.98 -9.48
C PRO A 79 0.45 10.07 -9.06
N ILE A 80 1.46 10.28 -9.88
CA ILE A 80 2.54 11.25 -9.70
C ILE A 80 2.34 12.33 -10.76
N PRO A 81 2.08 13.60 -10.39
CA PRO A 81 2.00 14.66 -11.37
C PRO A 81 3.36 14.84 -12.07
N ILE A 82 3.34 14.98 -13.39
CA ILE A 82 4.57 15.08 -14.19
C ILE A 82 5.30 16.41 -13.98
N THR A 83 4.58 17.45 -13.53
CA THR A 83 5.14 18.72 -13.07
C THR A 83 4.48 19.16 -11.77
N ASP A 84 5.09 20.12 -11.06
CA ASP A 84 4.51 20.74 -9.86
C ASP A 84 3.45 21.81 -10.18
N SER A 85 2.89 21.83 -11.40
CA SER A 85 1.81 22.77 -11.74
C SER A 85 0.49 22.37 -11.06
N ASP A 86 -0.31 23.36 -10.67
CA ASP A 86 -1.62 23.11 -10.02
C ASP A 86 -2.52 22.21 -10.88
N ALA A 87 -2.45 22.35 -12.21
CA ALA A 87 -3.22 21.53 -13.13
C ALA A 87 -2.82 20.05 -13.10
N ASP A 88 -1.51 19.75 -13.11
CA ASP A 88 -1.03 18.37 -13.06
C ASP A 88 -1.27 17.76 -11.67
N ILE A 89 -1.13 18.55 -10.60
CA ILE A 89 -1.42 18.14 -9.22
C ILE A 89 -2.90 17.77 -9.08
N GLU A 90 -3.81 18.59 -9.60
CA GLU A 90 -5.25 18.30 -9.57
C GLU A 90 -5.60 17.08 -10.43
N ALA A 91 -4.95 16.90 -11.59
CA ALA A 91 -5.12 15.71 -12.40
C ALA A 91 -4.69 14.44 -11.65
N ALA A 92 -3.55 14.47 -10.95
CA ALA A 92 -3.10 13.37 -10.11
C ALA A 92 -4.07 13.12 -8.93
N ARG A 93 -4.57 14.18 -8.28
CA ARG A 93 -5.58 14.09 -7.22
C ARG A 93 -6.85 13.38 -7.71
N ALA A 94 -7.38 13.76 -8.87
CA ALA A 94 -8.57 13.15 -9.46
C ALA A 94 -8.35 11.65 -9.76
N CYS A 95 -7.20 11.30 -10.34
CA CYS A 95 -6.82 9.90 -10.56
C CYS A 95 -6.74 9.10 -9.24
N PHE A 96 -6.19 9.69 -8.18
CA PHE A 96 -6.07 9.01 -6.90
C PHE A 96 -7.44 8.70 -6.32
N ILE A 97 -8.35 9.69 -6.31
CA ILE A 97 -9.75 9.50 -5.86
C ILE A 97 -10.37 8.34 -6.61
N GLN A 98 -10.31 8.33 -7.94
CA GLN A 98 -10.89 7.28 -8.79
C GLN A 98 -10.29 5.89 -8.49
N ASP A 99 -8.95 5.79 -8.39
CA ASP A 99 -8.26 4.52 -8.15
C ASP A 99 -8.54 3.95 -6.75
N SER A 100 -8.70 4.80 -5.74
CA SER A 100 -8.90 4.40 -4.34
C SER A 100 -10.37 4.36 -3.90
N ILE A 101 -11.30 4.70 -4.80
CA ILE A 101 -12.70 5.00 -4.47
C ILE A 101 -13.45 3.84 -3.82
N ARG A 102 -13.01 2.59 -4.06
CA ARG A 102 -13.66 1.40 -3.48
C ARG A 102 -13.41 1.21 -1.99
N VAL A 103 -12.34 1.79 -1.46
CA VAL A 103 -11.91 1.61 -0.07
C VAL A 103 -11.96 2.93 0.67
N LEU A 104 -11.24 3.94 0.20
CA LEU A 104 -10.99 5.15 0.98
C LEU A 104 -12.22 6.06 1.08
N ASP A 105 -12.99 6.20 0.01
CA ASP A 105 -14.21 7.02 0.03
C ASP A 105 -15.25 6.48 1.04
N PRO A 106 -15.67 5.20 0.98
CA PRO A 106 -16.55 4.61 1.99
C PRO A 106 -16.01 4.72 3.42
N LEU A 107 -14.70 4.52 3.59
CA LEU A 107 -14.04 4.56 4.90
C LEU A 107 -14.05 5.96 5.54
N TYR A 108 -13.80 7.00 4.75
CA TYR A 108 -13.62 8.36 5.26
C TYR A 108 -14.86 9.25 5.11
N LYS A 109 -15.66 9.03 4.07
CA LYS A 109 -16.87 9.84 3.76
C LYS A 109 -18.15 9.16 4.26
N GLY A 110 -18.12 7.86 4.51
CA GLY A 110 -19.27 7.13 5.06
C GLY A 110 -20.43 6.97 4.07
N GLU A 111 -20.14 6.94 2.77
CA GLU A 111 -21.12 6.73 1.71
C GLU A 111 -20.44 6.20 0.44
N TYR A 112 -21.25 5.68 -0.49
CA TYR A 112 -20.84 5.52 -1.89
C TYR A 112 -21.10 6.83 -2.63
N THR A 113 -20.02 7.53 -2.97
CA THR A 113 -20.05 8.89 -3.52
C THR A 113 -20.61 8.95 -4.95
N THR A 114 -20.89 10.17 -5.42
CA THR A 114 -21.31 10.38 -6.81
C THR A 114 -20.27 9.87 -7.80
N GLU A 115 -18.99 10.07 -7.50
CA GLU A 115 -17.86 9.57 -8.29
C GLU A 115 -17.86 8.04 -8.35
N TYR A 116 -18.21 7.36 -7.24
CA TYR A 116 -18.33 5.90 -7.21
C TYR A 116 -19.44 5.42 -8.15
N ILE A 117 -20.59 6.09 -8.10
CA ILE A 117 -21.75 5.78 -8.95
C ILE A 117 -21.44 6.06 -10.42
N GLN A 118 -20.73 7.14 -10.72
CA GLN A 118 -20.29 7.46 -12.08
C GLN A 118 -19.32 6.41 -12.64
N GLU A 119 -18.41 5.90 -11.81
CA GLU A 119 -17.43 4.91 -12.22
C GLU A 119 -18.04 3.51 -12.43
N PHE A 120 -18.96 3.07 -11.57
CA PHE A 120 -19.45 1.67 -11.59
C PHE A 120 -20.92 1.48 -11.99
N GLY A 121 -21.70 2.55 -12.06
CA GLY A 121 -23.15 2.47 -12.27
C GLY A 121 -23.91 2.21 -10.98
N ALA A 122 -25.12 2.77 -10.87
CA ALA A 122 -25.97 2.65 -9.69
C ALA A 122 -26.43 1.20 -9.43
N GLU A 123 -26.55 0.40 -10.49
CA GLU A 123 -26.89 -1.02 -10.44
C GLU A 123 -25.77 -1.90 -9.85
N SER A 124 -24.53 -1.41 -9.85
CA SER A 124 -23.37 -2.10 -9.30
C SER A 124 -23.05 -1.68 -7.86
N LEU A 125 -23.90 -0.87 -7.23
CA LEU A 125 -23.74 -0.53 -5.82
C LEU A 125 -23.88 -1.77 -4.93
N PRO A 126 -23.07 -1.88 -3.88
CA PRO A 126 -23.28 -2.89 -2.83
C PRO A 126 -24.64 -2.74 -2.17
N ASP A 127 -25.19 -3.86 -1.72
CA ASP A 127 -26.32 -3.88 -0.82
C ASP A 127 -25.83 -3.39 0.56
N VAL A 128 -26.38 -2.25 1.00
CA VAL A 128 -26.02 -1.57 2.26
C VAL A 128 -27.17 -1.72 3.26
N GLU A 129 -26.88 -2.24 4.44
CA GLU A 129 -27.83 -2.32 5.55
C GLU A 129 -27.79 -1.07 6.43
N ALA A 130 -28.86 -0.89 7.20
CA ALA A 130 -28.96 0.22 8.14
C ALA A 130 -27.87 0.11 9.22
N GLY A 131 -26.95 1.08 9.23
CA GLY A 131 -25.86 1.15 10.21
C GLY A 131 -24.50 0.70 9.68
N ASP A 132 -24.42 0.20 8.45
CA ASP A 132 -23.16 -0.25 7.85
C ASP A 132 -22.12 0.86 7.82
N PHE A 133 -22.46 2.04 7.30
CA PHE A 133 -21.50 3.14 7.28
C PHE A 133 -21.14 3.67 8.66
N LYS A 134 -22.03 3.55 9.65
CA LYS A 134 -21.67 3.86 11.05
C LYS A 134 -20.60 2.92 11.57
N LEU A 135 -20.64 1.64 11.17
CA LEU A 135 -19.63 0.65 11.52
C LEU A 135 -18.33 0.83 10.73
N ILE A 136 -18.43 1.07 9.42
CA ILE A 136 -17.28 1.25 8.52
C ILE A 136 -16.45 2.47 8.93
N THR A 137 -17.12 3.56 9.33
CA THR A 137 -16.48 4.83 9.71
C THR A 137 -16.08 4.91 11.19
N GLU A 138 -16.06 3.77 11.91
CA GLU A 138 -15.54 3.72 13.28
C GLU A 138 -14.15 4.35 13.34
N LYS A 139 -13.95 5.23 14.32
CA LYS A 139 -12.76 6.09 14.36
C LYS A 139 -11.48 5.28 14.47
N CYS A 140 -10.63 5.39 13.44
CA CYS A 140 -9.26 4.86 13.43
C CYS A 140 -8.26 5.85 14.05
N ASP A 141 -7.10 5.34 14.47
CA ASP A 141 -6.01 6.16 15.02
C ASP A 141 -4.91 6.42 14.00
N LEU A 142 -4.87 5.63 12.92
CA LEU A 142 -3.85 5.66 11.88
C LEU A 142 -4.40 5.03 10.59
N VAL A 143 -3.69 5.27 9.49
CA VAL A 143 -3.84 4.52 8.24
C VAL A 143 -2.49 3.94 7.81
N GLY A 144 -2.50 2.68 7.41
CA GLY A 144 -1.35 2.02 6.79
C GLY A 144 -1.43 2.11 5.27
N LEU A 145 -0.29 2.31 4.62
CA LEU A 145 -0.17 2.34 3.17
C LEU A 145 0.90 1.35 2.70
N ASN A 146 0.53 0.51 1.75
CA ASN A 146 1.45 -0.32 0.98
C ASN A 146 1.72 0.39 -0.35
N ILE A 147 2.90 1.00 -0.47
CA ILE A 147 3.27 1.79 -1.65
C ILE A 147 4.53 1.18 -2.25
N TYR A 148 4.39 0.54 -3.41
CA TYR A 148 5.51 -0.05 -4.14
C TYR A 148 5.96 0.79 -5.33
N TRP A 149 5.02 1.41 -6.03
CA TRP A 149 5.26 2.19 -7.24
C TRP A 149 4.12 3.18 -7.47
N GLY A 150 4.31 4.07 -8.44
CA GLY A 150 3.32 5.03 -8.91
C GLY A 150 3.41 5.21 -10.42
N TYR A 151 2.47 5.94 -11.01
CA TYR A 151 2.45 6.22 -12.44
C TYR A 151 2.34 7.72 -12.70
N TYR A 152 2.91 8.20 -13.80
CA TYR A 152 2.89 9.63 -14.10
C TYR A 152 1.56 10.06 -14.73
N VAL A 153 1.09 11.24 -14.34
CA VAL A 153 -0.16 11.86 -14.79
C VAL A 153 0.10 13.32 -15.16
N ARG A 154 -0.66 13.84 -16.13
CA ARG A 154 -0.75 15.27 -16.41
C ARG A 154 -2.19 15.72 -16.62
N ALA A 155 -2.43 17.02 -16.59
CA ALA A 155 -3.68 17.59 -17.09
C ALA A 155 -3.79 17.37 -18.61
N GLY A 156 -4.84 16.67 -19.04
CA GLY A 156 -5.18 16.45 -20.43
C GLY A 156 -5.75 17.70 -21.08
N LYS A 157 -5.66 17.76 -22.42
CA LYS A 157 -6.14 18.90 -23.21
C LYS A 157 -7.66 19.05 -23.22
N ASP A 158 -8.38 17.98 -22.90
CA ASP A 158 -9.82 17.90 -22.78
C ASP A 158 -10.32 18.21 -21.36
N GLY A 159 -9.42 18.55 -20.44
CA GLY A 159 -9.74 18.83 -19.04
C GLY A 159 -9.79 17.58 -18.15
N HIS A 160 -9.53 16.39 -18.69
CA HIS A 160 -9.43 15.15 -17.92
C HIS A 160 -7.97 14.78 -17.63
N ALA A 161 -7.73 14.02 -16.57
CA ALA A 161 -6.39 13.54 -16.26
C ALA A 161 -5.89 12.55 -17.32
N GLU A 162 -4.65 12.74 -17.79
CA GLU A 162 -3.99 11.86 -18.76
C GLU A 162 -2.91 11.05 -18.06
N ARG A 163 -3.11 9.73 -17.97
CA ARG A 163 -2.09 8.78 -17.51
C ARG A 163 -1.03 8.58 -18.60
N LEU A 164 0.22 8.85 -18.26
CA LEU A 164 1.34 8.72 -19.17
C LEU A 164 1.86 7.28 -19.19
N PRO A 165 2.05 6.66 -20.37
CA PRO A 165 2.66 5.35 -20.46
C PRO A 165 4.15 5.42 -20.11
N PHE A 166 4.65 4.39 -19.44
CA PHE A 166 6.09 4.23 -19.29
C PHE A 166 6.73 3.88 -20.64
N PRO A 167 7.92 4.42 -20.96
CA PRO A 167 8.69 3.94 -22.09
C PRO A 167 9.09 2.46 -21.88
N PRO A 168 9.34 1.68 -22.96
CA PRO A 168 9.67 0.26 -22.86
C PRO A 168 10.83 -0.05 -21.90
N ASP A 169 11.88 0.78 -21.89
CA ASP A 169 13.08 0.61 -21.08
C ASP A 169 13.02 1.37 -19.74
N PHE A 170 11.82 1.72 -19.27
CA PHE A 170 11.68 2.40 -17.98
C PHE A 170 12.19 1.49 -16.84
N PRO A 171 13.03 2.00 -15.92
CA PRO A 171 13.59 1.19 -14.84
C PRO A 171 12.52 0.45 -14.02
N ALA A 172 12.74 -0.84 -13.80
CA ALA A 172 11.81 -1.72 -13.10
C ALA A 172 12.57 -2.71 -12.21
N ALA A 173 11.86 -3.28 -11.23
CA ALA A 173 12.35 -4.45 -10.52
C ALA A 173 12.17 -5.72 -11.38
N SER A 174 12.56 -6.90 -10.88
CA SER A 174 12.37 -8.15 -11.63
C SER A 174 10.91 -8.61 -11.71
N VAL A 175 10.02 -7.95 -10.98
CA VAL A 175 8.57 -8.16 -11.08
C VAL A 175 7.98 -7.09 -12.01
N ASP A 176 7.33 -7.53 -13.09
CA ASP A 176 6.98 -6.70 -14.25
C ASP A 176 6.16 -5.44 -13.93
N TRP A 177 5.29 -5.54 -12.91
CA TRP A 177 4.41 -4.46 -12.51
C TRP A 177 5.10 -3.37 -11.69
N LEU A 178 6.27 -3.64 -11.09
CA LEU A 178 6.94 -2.70 -10.18
C LEU A 178 7.93 -1.84 -10.95
N LYS A 179 7.49 -0.62 -11.29
CA LYS A 179 8.32 0.43 -11.87
C LYS A 179 9.04 1.20 -10.78
N VAL A 180 10.28 1.61 -11.05
CA VAL A 180 11.10 2.38 -10.12
C VAL A 180 10.65 3.84 -10.16
N THR A 181 9.77 4.20 -9.22
CA THR A 181 9.20 5.56 -9.10
C THR A 181 9.21 6.01 -7.64
N PRO A 182 10.38 6.38 -7.08
CA PRO A 182 10.53 6.80 -5.69
C PRO A 182 9.57 7.92 -5.25
N GLU A 183 9.19 8.80 -6.16
CA GLU A 183 8.26 9.92 -5.94
C GLU A 183 6.88 9.44 -5.49
N SER A 184 6.56 8.16 -5.68
CA SER A 184 5.34 7.56 -5.12
C SER A 184 5.28 7.64 -3.59
N LEU A 185 6.42 7.63 -2.88
CA LEU A 185 6.43 7.85 -1.42
C LEU A 185 6.36 9.31 -1.01
N TYR A 186 6.57 10.24 -1.94
CA TYR A 186 6.23 11.64 -1.71
C TYR A 186 4.73 11.87 -1.89
N TRP A 187 4.20 11.45 -3.04
CA TRP A 187 2.82 11.76 -3.46
C TRP A 187 1.76 10.91 -2.77
N GLY A 188 2.00 9.62 -2.52
CA GLY A 188 0.99 8.72 -1.94
C GLY A 188 0.47 9.21 -0.57
N PRO A 189 1.33 9.44 0.43
CA PRO A 189 0.92 9.98 1.72
C PRO A 189 0.31 11.39 1.62
N ARG A 190 0.82 12.22 0.68
CA ARG A 190 0.29 13.56 0.45
C ARG A 190 -1.14 13.53 -0.12
N HIS A 191 -1.45 12.63 -1.05
CA HIS A 191 -2.81 12.46 -1.57
C HIS A 191 -3.78 12.09 -0.46
N ILE A 192 -3.39 11.16 0.44
CA ILE A 192 -4.20 10.81 1.61
C ILE A 192 -4.50 12.04 2.46
N ARG A 193 -3.47 12.82 2.82
CA ARG A 193 -3.64 14.05 3.61
C ARG A 193 -4.53 15.07 2.91
N ASP A 194 -4.25 15.35 1.64
CA ASP A 194 -4.89 16.43 0.90
C ASP A 194 -6.36 16.08 0.55
N ILE A 195 -6.73 14.79 0.44
CA ILE A 195 -8.07 14.33 0.08
C ILE A 195 -8.92 13.99 1.31
N TYR A 196 -8.34 13.25 2.27
CA TYR A 196 -9.07 12.68 3.40
C TYR A 196 -8.74 13.35 4.74
N GLY A 197 -7.86 14.35 4.74
CA GLY A 197 -7.47 15.11 5.91
C GLY A 197 -6.22 14.59 6.60
N ASP A 198 -5.70 15.40 7.51
CA ASP A 198 -4.46 15.10 8.24
C ASP A 198 -4.69 14.00 9.28
N GLN A 199 -3.84 12.97 9.24
CA GLN A 199 -3.94 11.79 10.08
C GLN A 199 -2.60 11.05 10.14
N PRO A 200 -2.32 10.27 11.20
CA PRO A 200 -1.11 9.49 11.29
C PRO A 200 -1.03 8.41 10.20
N ILE A 201 0.03 8.46 9.39
CA ILE A 201 0.31 7.52 8.31
C ILE A 201 1.47 6.60 8.70
N TYR A 202 1.34 5.33 8.37
CA TYR A 202 2.44 4.36 8.39
C TYR A 202 2.62 3.76 7.00
N ILE A 203 3.83 3.79 6.47
CA ILE A 203 4.16 2.98 5.29
C ILE A 203 4.32 1.55 5.77
N ALA A 204 3.27 0.74 5.65
CA ALA A 204 3.21 -0.61 6.20
C ALA A 204 3.96 -1.63 5.33
N GLU A 205 4.04 -1.37 4.02
CA GLU A 205 4.90 -2.11 3.10
C GLU A 205 5.45 -1.16 2.02
N ASN A 206 6.75 -1.24 1.79
CA ASN A 206 7.44 -0.71 0.63
C ASN A 206 8.66 -1.58 0.36
N GLY A 207 9.03 -1.79 -0.89
CA GLY A 207 10.20 -2.61 -1.22
C GLY A 207 10.23 -2.99 -2.68
N CYS A 208 11.04 -3.99 -3.03
CA CYS A 208 11.16 -4.46 -4.40
C CYS A 208 11.58 -5.93 -4.50
N GLY A 209 10.94 -6.61 -5.44
CA GLY A 209 11.19 -8.00 -5.79
C GLY A 209 12.23 -8.11 -6.90
N TYR A 210 13.31 -8.82 -6.62
CA TYR A 210 14.32 -9.19 -7.62
C TYR A 210 14.37 -10.71 -7.77
N HIS A 211 14.89 -11.18 -8.90
CA HIS A 211 15.29 -12.58 -9.02
C HIS A 211 16.38 -12.92 -7.99
N ASP A 212 16.61 -14.21 -7.80
CA ASP A 212 17.66 -14.66 -6.90
C ASP A 212 19.04 -14.18 -7.38
N GLU A 213 19.75 -13.54 -6.47
CA GLU A 213 21.11 -13.06 -6.70
C GLU A 213 22.10 -14.06 -6.12
N PRO A 214 23.08 -14.55 -6.90
CA PRO A 214 24.08 -15.45 -6.38
C PRO A 214 24.92 -14.76 -5.30
N LEU A 215 25.32 -15.54 -4.30
CA LEU A 215 26.33 -15.08 -3.35
C LEU A 215 27.67 -14.93 -4.08
N ASN A 216 28.43 -13.88 -3.75
CA ASN A 216 29.80 -13.71 -4.24
C ASN A 216 30.75 -14.76 -3.61
N GLU A 217 32.03 -14.73 -3.99
CA GLU A 217 33.06 -15.65 -3.49
C GLU A 217 33.22 -15.63 -1.96
N ASN A 218 32.81 -14.53 -1.30
CA ASN A 218 32.83 -14.37 0.16
C ASN A 218 31.52 -14.81 0.83
N GLY A 219 30.54 -15.31 0.08
CA GLY A 219 29.24 -15.71 0.59
C GLY A 219 28.27 -14.55 0.85
N GLU A 220 28.51 -13.38 0.25
CA GLU A 220 27.68 -12.18 0.42
C GLU A 220 26.69 -12.02 -0.74
N CYS A 221 25.47 -11.60 -0.43
CA CYS A 221 24.54 -11.08 -1.42
C CYS A 221 24.60 -9.55 -1.40
N LEU A 222 24.99 -8.93 -2.51
CA LEU A 222 25.22 -7.48 -2.54
C LEU A 222 23.98 -6.64 -2.82
N ASP A 223 22.94 -7.16 -3.51
CA ASP A 223 21.63 -6.54 -3.74
C ASP A 223 21.60 -5.00 -3.80
N ILE A 224 22.56 -4.42 -4.54
CA ILE A 224 22.84 -2.98 -4.53
C ILE A 224 21.64 -2.22 -5.05
N GLN A 225 20.97 -2.76 -6.08
CA GLN A 225 19.77 -2.16 -6.65
C GLN A 225 18.62 -2.09 -5.63
N ARG A 226 18.44 -3.10 -4.76
CA ARG A 226 17.45 -3.04 -3.68
C ARG A 226 17.80 -1.92 -2.70
N ARG A 227 19.06 -1.87 -2.27
CA ARG A 227 19.55 -0.82 -1.36
C ARG A 227 19.32 0.59 -1.94
N ASP A 228 19.70 0.82 -3.19
CA ASP A 228 19.58 2.14 -3.81
C ASP A 228 18.13 2.54 -4.10
N LEU A 229 17.27 1.58 -4.42
CA LEU A 229 15.83 1.82 -4.53
C LEU A 229 15.26 2.27 -3.19
N VAL A 230 15.45 1.48 -2.13
CA VAL A 230 14.93 1.80 -0.79
C VAL A 230 15.48 3.16 -0.30
N ARG A 231 16.76 3.45 -0.54
CA ARG A 231 17.37 4.75 -0.23
C ARG A 231 16.66 5.90 -0.95
N SER A 232 16.33 5.73 -2.22
CA SER A 232 15.65 6.77 -3.02
C SER A 232 14.21 6.98 -2.55
N TYR A 233 13.50 5.89 -2.23
CA TYR A 233 12.15 5.93 -1.67
C TYR A 233 12.11 6.64 -0.31
N LEU A 234 13.07 6.35 0.59
CA LEU A 234 13.16 7.02 1.90
C LEU A 234 13.48 8.52 1.78
N LYS A 235 14.19 8.96 0.73
CA LYS A 235 14.41 10.40 0.48
C LYS A 235 13.11 11.12 0.15
N GLU A 236 12.30 10.55 -0.75
CA GLU A 236 11.01 11.13 -1.13
C GLU A 236 10.00 11.08 0.03
N LEU A 237 10.01 10.02 0.84
CA LEU A 237 9.21 9.97 2.07
C LEU A 237 9.63 11.06 3.06
N HIS A 238 10.94 11.28 3.23
CA HIS A 238 11.44 12.34 4.10
C HIS A 238 11.02 13.73 3.61
N ARG A 239 11.04 13.95 2.29
CA ARG A 239 10.52 15.19 1.68
C ARG A 239 9.04 15.40 2.01
N ALA A 240 8.20 14.36 1.95
CA ALA A 240 6.78 14.48 2.33
C ALA A 240 6.60 14.85 3.82
N ILE A 241 7.44 14.28 4.70
CA ILE A 241 7.46 14.63 6.12
C ILE A 241 7.87 16.11 6.32
N GLN A 242 8.88 16.58 5.59
CA GLN A 242 9.30 17.98 5.63
C GLN A 242 8.21 18.94 5.14
N ASP A 243 7.40 18.49 4.18
CA ASP A 243 6.22 19.22 3.67
C ASP A 243 4.97 19.03 4.57
N GLY A 244 5.14 18.50 5.78
CA GLY A 244 4.12 18.46 6.82
C GLY A 244 3.13 17.30 6.74
N VAL A 245 3.45 16.20 6.04
CA VAL A 245 2.66 14.96 6.11
C VAL A 245 3.04 14.17 7.37
N ASP A 246 2.06 13.79 8.21
CA ASP A 246 2.29 13.06 9.48
C ASP A 246 2.58 11.57 9.26
N VAL A 247 3.74 11.26 8.67
CA VAL A 247 4.25 9.88 8.55
C VAL A 247 5.03 9.50 9.81
N ARG A 248 4.55 8.47 10.53
CA ARG A 248 5.10 8.05 11.82
C ARG A 248 5.88 6.74 11.80
N GLY A 249 5.91 6.04 10.68
CA GLY A 249 6.70 4.83 10.54
C GLY A 249 6.79 4.31 9.11
N TYR A 250 7.82 3.51 8.89
CA TYR A 250 8.12 2.85 7.62
C TYR A 250 8.56 1.42 7.89
N PHE A 251 7.94 0.47 7.20
CA PHE A 251 8.20 -0.95 7.30
C PHE A 251 8.66 -1.47 5.92
N LEU A 252 9.89 -1.99 5.89
CA LEU A 252 10.50 -2.51 4.67
C LEU A 252 9.96 -3.91 4.36
N TRP A 253 9.23 -4.05 3.25
CA TRP A 253 8.82 -5.33 2.69
C TRP A 253 9.96 -5.91 1.83
N SER A 254 10.62 -7.00 2.22
CA SER A 254 10.33 -7.84 3.39
C SER A 254 11.57 -8.17 4.19
N PHE A 255 11.35 -8.63 5.42
CA PHE A 255 12.43 -9.07 6.30
C PHE A 255 13.23 -10.25 5.70
N MET A 256 12.53 -11.20 5.09
CA MET A 256 13.11 -12.42 4.51
C MET A 256 12.39 -12.82 3.24
N ASP A 257 13.11 -13.51 2.34
CA ASP A 257 12.48 -14.09 1.16
C ASP A 257 11.35 -15.04 1.57
N ASN A 258 10.26 -15.03 0.82
CA ASN A 258 9.02 -15.72 1.18
C ASN A 258 8.33 -16.26 -0.08
N PHE A 259 7.09 -16.71 0.08
CA PHE A 259 6.22 -17.10 -1.04
C PHE A 259 5.50 -15.86 -1.57
N GLU A 260 5.92 -15.35 -2.72
CA GLU A 260 5.43 -14.11 -3.32
C GLU A 260 4.16 -14.35 -4.16
N TRP A 261 3.12 -14.86 -3.52
CA TRP A 261 1.80 -15.06 -4.12
C TRP A 261 1.85 -15.80 -5.47
N GLY A 262 1.31 -15.20 -6.54
CA GLY A 262 1.31 -15.77 -7.88
C GLY A 262 2.70 -15.95 -8.51
N GLU A 263 3.71 -15.26 -8.00
CA GLU A 263 5.10 -15.35 -8.48
C GLU A 263 5.87 -16.52 -7.83
N GLY A 264 5.28 -17.17 -6.81
CA GLY A 264 5.89 -18.27 -6.09
C GLY A 264 7.19 -17.87 -5.38
N TYR A 265 8.25 -18.67 -5.51
CA TYR A 265 9.53 -18.46 -4.84
C TYR A 265 10.62 -17.85 -5.75
N GLY A 266 10.26 -17.51 -7.01
CA GLY A 266 11.21 -17.00 -8.00
C GLY A 266 11.51 -15.50 -7.87
N ILE A 267 10.61 -14.75 -7.23
CA ILE A 267 10.76 -13.34 -6.89
C ILE A 267 11.03 -13.22 -5.39
N ARG A 268 12.05 -12.44 -5.05
CA ARG A 268 12.55 -12.28 -3.69
C ARG A 268 12.48 -10.82 -3.28
N PHE A 269 11.64 -10.50 -2.29
CA PHE A 269 11.55 -9.17 -1.67
C PHE A 269 12.44 -9.01 -0.43
N GLY A 270 13.02 -10.11 0.07
CA GLY A 270 13.67 -10.14 1.37
C GLY A 270 15.02 -9.43 1.40
N ILE A 271 15.23 -8.55 2.38
CA ILE A 271 16.58 -8.07 2.74
C ILE A 271 17.43 -9.18 3.38
N THR A 272 16.81 -10.29 3.77
CA THR A 272 17.48 -11.51 4.21
C THR A 272 17.22 -12.63 3.20
N HIS A 273 18.28 -13.12 2.57
CA HIS A 273 18.19 -14.28 1.70
C HIS A 273 17.77 -15.52 2.50
N MET A 274 16.84 -16.31 1.95
CA MET A 274 16.46 -17.62 2.48
C MET A 274 16.77 -18.73 1.49
N ASP A 275 17.66 -19.64 1.89
CA ASP A 275 17.82 -20.92 1.20
C ASP A 275 16.61 -21.81 1.56
N TYR A 276 15.74 -22.08 0.60
CA TYR A 276 14.52 -22.86 0.85
C TYR A 276 14.80 -24.35 1.11
N SER A 277 15.97 -24.87 0.70
CA SER A 277 16.34 -26.28 0.90
C SER A 277 16.90 -26.53 2.30
N THR A 278 17.71 -25.60 2.81
CA THR A 278 18.39 -25.74 4.12
C THR A 278 17.75 -24.88 5.22
N LEU A 279 16.86 -23.96 4.85
CA LEU A 279 16.31 -22.90 5.70
C LEU A 279 17.40 -21.97 6.27
N LYS A 280 18.61 -21.94 5.68
CA LYS A 280 19.65 -21.01 6.11
C LYS A 280 19.25 -19.57 5.74
N ARG A 281 19.45 -18.65 6.67
CA ARG A 281 19.22 -17.21 6.48
C ARG A 281 20.55 -16.49 6.32
N THR A 282 20.64 -15.63 5.32
CA THR A 282 21.84 -14.82 5.04
C THR A 282 21.41 -13.37 4.82
N PRO A 283 21.67 -12.46 5.78
CA PRO A 283 21.41 -11.04 5.57
C PRO A 283 22.14 -10.54 4.33
N ARG A 284 21.43 -9.80 3.47
CA ARG A 284 22.01 -9.17 2.28
C ARG A 284 22.63 -7.82 2.65
N LEU A 285 23.37 -7.19 1.74
CA LEU A 285 23.94 -5.86 1.95
C LEU A 285 22.86 -4.85 2.35
N SER A 286 21.68 -4.90 1.72
CA SER A 286 20.54 -4.04 2.05
C SER A 286 20.11 -4.16 3.52
N ALA A 287 20.19 -5.34 4.15
CA ALA A 287 19.90 -5.51 5.57
C ALA A 287 20.93 -4.82 6.46
N TYR A 288 22.23 -4.96 6.14
CA TYR A 288 23.29 -4.27 6.88
C TYR A 288 23.17 -2.75 6.75
N TRP A 289 22.91 -2.26 5.54
CA TRP A 289 22.68 -0.84 5.28
C TRP A 289 21.44 -0.33 6.03
N TYR A 290 20.30 -1.01 5.95
CA TYR A 290 19.07 -0.60 6.62
C TYR A 290 19.21 -0.61 8.14
N SER A 291 19.97 -1.56 8.70
CA SER A 291 20.35 -1.56 10.11
C SER A 291 21.15 -0.32 10.51
N LYS A 292 22.08 0.13 9.65
CA LYS A 292 22.82 1.38 9.87
C LYS A 292 21.94 2.60 9.79
N VAL A 293 21.03 2.69 8.81
CA VAL A 293 20.04 3.76 8.72
C VAL A 293 19.21 3.86 10.00
N ILE A 294 18.75 2.73 10.54
CA ILE A 294 18.00 2.71 11.81
C ILE A 294 18.89 3.17 12.98
N GLN A 295 20.13 2.67 13.08
CA GLN A 295 21.05 3.02 14.16
C GLN A 295 21.39 4.52 14.18
N THR A 296 21.55 5.14 13.02
CA THR A 296 21.88 6.56 12.89
C THR A 296 20.66 7.46 12.76
N ASN A 297 19.49 6.87 12.51
CA ASN A 297 18.26 7.56 12.09
C ASN A 297 18.52 8.55 10.94
N ALA A 298 19.35 8.16 9.97
CA ALA A 298 19.78 9.00 8.86
C ALA A 298 20.17 8.20 7.62
N LEU A 299 19.91 8.78 6.44
CA LEU A 299 20.49 8.31 5.19
C LEU A 299 21.90 8.88 5.03
N TYR A 300 22.86 8.03 4.69
CA TYR A 300 24.23 8.41 4.34
C TYR A 300 24.54 8.03 2.89
#